data_AF-A0A661BJD2-F1
#
_entry.id   AF-A0A661BJD2-F1
#
_cell.length_a   1.000
_cell.length_b   1.000
_cell.length_c   1.000
_cell.angle_alpha   90.00
_cell.angle_beta   90.00
_cell.angle_gamma   90.00
#
_symmetry.space_group_name_H-M   'P 1'
#
loop_
_entity.id
_entity.type
_entity.pdbx_description
1 polymer ?
#
loop_
_entity_poly.entity_id
_entity_poly.type
_entity_poly.pdbx_seq_one_letter_code
_entity_poly.pdbx_strand_id
1 'polypeptide(L)' 'KGFIIIVDIVVNPEITVREAHIIADNLHSKLTQIHRVEDAIIHIDYTTDD' A
#
# COMPACT_ATOMS: atom_id res chain seq x y z
N LYS A 1 17.76 6.64 -11.62
CA LYS A 1 16.89 5.47 -11.36
C LYS A 1 16.51 5.52 -9.90
N GLY A 2 15.21 5.52 -9.60
CA GLY A 2 14.72 5.49 -8.23
C GLY A 2 14.52 4.04 -7.76
N PHE A 3 13.90 3.91 -6.60
CA PHE A 3 13.53 2.64 -6.00
C PHE A 3 12.07 2.35 -6.28
N ILE A 4 11.76 1.12 -6.66
CA ILE A 4 10.40 0.60 -6.59
C ILE A 4 10.30 -0.11 -5.24
N ILE A 5 9.30 0.25 -4.45
CA ILE A 5 9.08 -0.36 -3.15
C ILE A 5 7.80 -1.18 -3.19
N ILE A 6 7.82 -2.33 -2.53
CA ILE A 6 6.66 -3.21 -2.37
C ILE A 6 6.31 -3.22 -0.89
N VAL A 7 5.04 -3.00 -0.58
CA VAL A 7 4.54 -2.91 0.79
C VAL A 7 3.32 -3.80 0.92
N ASP A 8 3.38 -4.73 1.86
CA ASP A 8 2.25 -5.56 2.24
C ASP A 8 1.64 -4.98 3.53
N ILE A 9 0.32 -4.74 3.52
CA ILE A 9 -0.41 -4.24 4.69
C ILE A 9 -1.57 -5.16 5.02
N VAL A 10 -1.84 -5.30 6.32
CA VAL A 10 -3.03 -6.00 6.81
C VAL A 10 -4.06 -4.97 7.26
N VAL A 11 -5.30 -5.11 6.79
CA VAL A 11 -6.42 -4.25 7.14
C VAL A 11 -7.53 -5.05 7.83
N ASN A 12 -8.46 -4.34 8.47
CA ASN A 12 -9.63 -4.99 9.08
C ASN A 12 -10.46 -5.70 7.98
N PRO A 13 -10.81 -7.00 8.11
CA PRO A 13 -11.62 -7.73 7.13
C PRO A 13 -13.03 -7.15 6.90
N GLU A 14 -13.54 -6.34 7.82
CA GLU A 14 -14.87 -5.72 7.72
C GLU A 14 -14.91 -4.49 6.80
N ILE A 15 -13.75 -3.97 6.37
CA ILE A 15 -13.74 -2.81 5.46
C ILE A 15 -14.18 -3.21 4.05
N THR A 16 -14.79 -2.27 3.36
CA THR A 16 -15.15 -2.44 1.96
C THR A 16 -13.90 -2.39 1.07
N VAL A 17 -13.99 -3.00 -0.12
CA VAL A 17 -12.95 -2.90 -1.16
C VAL A 17 -12.63 -1.44 -1.51
N ARG A 18 -13.64 -0.55 -1.45
CA ARG A 18 -13.44 0.88 -1.69
C ARG A 18 -12.57 1.53 -0.62
N GLU A 19 -12.80 1.21 0.65
CA GLU A 19 -11.98 1.72 1.75
C GLU A 19 -10.55 1.19 1.66
N ALA A 20 -10.39 -0.11 1.34
CA ALA A 20 -9.08 -0.69 1.07
C ALA A 20 -8.33 0.05 -0.06
N HIS A 21 -9.02 0.33 -1.18
CA HIS A 21 -8.45 1.09 -2.29
C HIS A 21 -8.03 2.51 -1.88
N ILE A 22 -8.84 3.22 -1.09
CA ILE A 22 -8.49 4.55 -0.57
C ILE A 22 -7.23 4.47 0.33
N ILE A 23 -7.08 3.41 1.13
CA ILE A 23 -5.88 3.19 1.93
C ILE A 23 -4.65 2.97 1.03
N ALA A 24 -4.76 2.10 0.02
CA ALA A 24 -3.70 1.83 -0.95
C ALA A 24 -3.24 3.10 -1.66
N ASP A 25 -4.19 3.90 -2.19
CA ASP A 25 -3.90 5.13 -2.92
C ASP A 25 -3.22 6.18 -2.04
N ASN A 26 -3.69 6.34 -0.80
CA ASN A 26 -3.08 7.26 0.15
C ASN A 26 -1.66 6.82 0.52
N LEU A 27 -1.42 5.51 0.65
CA LEU A 27 -0.11 4.97 0.95
C LEU A 27 0.84 5.13 -0.23
N HIS A 28 0.40 4.80 -1.44
CA HIS A 28 1.12 5.04 -2.70
C HIS A 28 1.54 6.50 -2.84
N SER A 29 0.59 7.43 -2.69
CA SER A 29 0.84 8.86 -2.84
C SER A 29 1.88 9.39 -1.84
N LYS A 30 1.84 8.91 -0.59
CA LYS A 30 2.82 9.31 0.43
C LYS A 30 4.19 8.70 0.18
N LEU A 31 4.23 7.45 -0.25
CA LEU A 31 5.48 6.72 -0.50
C LEU A 31 6.23 7.28 -1.71
N THR A 32 5.53 7.64 -2.77
CA THR A 32 6.12 8.25 -3.97
C THR A 32 6.63 9.67 -3.75
N GLN A 33 6.28 10.33 -2.63
CA GLN A 33 6.87 11.61 -2.21
C GLN A 33 8.24 11.44 -1.53
N ILE A 34 8.64 10.22 -1.15
CA ILE A 34 9.92 9.98 -0.49
C ILE A 34 11.05 10.13 -1.52
N HIS A 35 12.12 10.83 -1.12
CA HIS A 35 13.28 11.05 -1.99
C HIS A 35 13.81 9.72 -2.54
N ARG A 36 13.91 9.65 -3.89
CA ARG A 36 14.35 8.49 -4.69
C ARG A 36 13.36 7.34 -4.79
N VAL A 37 12.14 7.43 -4.28
CA VAL A 37 11.10 6.45 -4.64
C VAL A 37 10.57 6.81 -6.03
N GLU A 38 10.60 5.83 -6.93
CA GLU A 38 10.08 5.94 -8.30
C GLU A 38 8.62 5.50 -8.35
N ASP A 39 8.29 4.42 -7.63
CA ASP A 39 6.93 3.90 -7.54
C ASP A 39 6.76 3.04 -6.27
N ALA A 40 5.52 2.78 -5.89
CA ALA A 40 5.16 1.91 -4.78
C ALA A 40 4.07 0.93 -5.20
N ILE A 41 4.18 -0.35 -4.82
CA ILE A 41 3.16 -1.37 -5.04
C ILE A 41 2.64 -1.81 -3.68
N ILE A 42 1.33 -1.71 -3.47
CA ILE A 42 0.70 -1.98 -2.19
C ILE A 42 -0.17 -3.23 -2.34
N HIS A 43 0.15 -4.29 -1.61
CA HIS A 43 -0.73 -5.43 -1.43
C HIS A 43 -1.52 -5.27 -0.14
N ILE A 44 -2.79 -5.66 -0.17
CA ILE A 44 -3.68 -5.57 0.97
C ILE A 44 -4.19 -6.97 1.29
N ASP A 45 -3.92 -7.40 2.51
CA ASP A 45 -4.43 -8.63 3.10
C ASP A 45 -5.33 -8.32 4.30
N TYR A 46 -6.08 -9.31 4.75
CA TYR A 46 -6.96 -9.22 5.94
C TYR A 46 -6.46 -10.07 7.11
N THR A 47 -5.37 -10.80 6.91
CA THR A 47 -4.63 -11.54 7.92
C THR A 47 -3.15 -11.48 7.56
N THR A 48 -2.26 -11.57 8.55
CA THR A 48 -0.88 -11.93 8.24
C THR A 48 -0.89 -13.38 7.79
N ASP A 49 -0.31 -13.69 6.63
CA ASP A 49 -0.01 -15.08 6.29
C ASP A 49 0.86 -15.69 7.42
N ASP A 50 0.47 -16.89 7.90
CA ASP A 50 1.25 -17.74 8.81
C ASP A 50 2.49 -18.33 8.13
#